data_AF-A0A2V5JR15-F1
#
_entry.id   AF-A0A2V5JR15-F1
#
_cell.length_a   1.000
_cell.length_b   1.000
_cell.length_c   1.000
_cell.angle_alpha   90.00
_cell.angle_beta   90.00
_cell.angle_gamma   90.00
#
_symmetry.space_group_name_H-M   'P 1'
#
loop_
_entity.id
_entity.type
_entity.pdbx_description
1 polymer ?
#
loop_
_entity_poly.entity_id
_entity_poly.type
_entity_poly.pdbx_seq_one_letter_code
_entity_poly.pdbx_strand_id
1 'polypeptide(L)'
;MAAESLASIPVDSIRIAYRRVGVGPPLLVLNGFAATSADWDPAFIHGVASSNELILLDHRGIGNSTDDGKPFDITQLADDAAHAMETLGFDRMSMLGWSMGGFVAQTLALQHPGRVNKLVLLSTDPGGADADLTSPSGHNSCIHPARLASRLAGCCSCFFLAMWPNSSTANSAISWRLGVRDYRPIW
;
A
#
# COMPACT_ATOMS: atom_id res chain seq x y z
N MET A 1 -19.10 -20.44 -1.91
CA MET A 1 -18.29 -19.20 -1.96
C MET A 1 -17.55 -19.22 -3.27
N ALA A 2 -17.69 -18.18 -4.11
CA ALA A 2 -16.97 -18.13 -5.37
C ALA A 2 -15.47 -18.12 -5.08
N ALA A 3 -14.71 -19.00 -5.74
CA ALA A 3 -13.27 -19.06 -5.58
C ALA A 3 -12.67 -17.68 -5.90
N GLU A 4 -11.90 -17.13 -4.97
CA GLU A 4 -11.13 -15.91 -5.21
C GLU A 4 -10.11 -16.21 -6.29
N SER A 5 -10.37 -15.75 -7.51
CA SER A 5 -9.49 -16.00 -8.64
C SER A 5 -8.34 -15.00 -8.61
N LEU A 6 -7.12 -15.50 -8.39
CA LEU A 6 -5.91 -14.76 -8.70
C LEU A 6 -5.81 -14.61 -10.22
N ALA A 7 -5.69 -13.38 -10.68
CA ALA A 7 -5.51 -13.03 -12.08
C ALA A 7 -4.27 -12.15 -12.24
N SER A 8 -3.86 -11.89 -13.48
CA SER A 8 -2.76 -10.97 -13.76
C SER A 8 -3.00 -10.22 -15.05
N ILE A 9 -2.54 -8.98 -15.10
CA ILE A 9 -2.64 -8.09 -16.26
C ILE A 9 -1.25 -7.62 -16.71
N PRO A 10 -1.06 -7.33 -18.00
CA PRO A 10 0.14 -6.67 -18.46
C PRO A 10 0.14 -5.20 -17.99
N VAL A 11 1.29 -4.73 -17.50
CA VAL A 11 1.56 -3.33 -17.20
C VAL A 11 2.95 -3.05 -17.79
N ASP A 12 3.00 -2.32 -18.90
CA ASP A 12 4.20 -2.13 -19.71
C ASP A 12 4.92 -3.46 -20.05
N SER A 13 6.16 -3.65 -19.59
CA SER A 13 6.95 -4.87 -19.79
C SER A 13 6.83 -5.89 -18.66
N ILE A 14 5.99 -5.64 -17.65
CA ILE A 14 5.79 -6.52 -16.51
C ILE A 14 4.35 -7.05 -16.44
N ARG A 15 4.12 -8.01 -15.55
CA ARG A 15 2.79 -8.51 -15.22
C ARG A 15 2.50 -8.19 -13.77
N ILE A 16 1.34 -7.57 -13.53
CA ILE A 16 0.84 -7.30 -12.19
C ILE A 16 -0.27 -8.30 -11.87
N ALA A 17 -0.07 -9.06 -10.80
CA ALA A 17 -1.06 -9.96 -10.26
C ALA A 17 -2.03 -9.23 -9.33
N TYR A 18 -3.27 -9.70 -9.30
CA TYR A 18 -4.29 -9.16 -8.42
C TYR A 18 -5.35 -10.20 -8.07
N ARG A 19 -5.99 -10.00 -6.92
CA ARG A 19 -7.22 -10.70 -6.53
C ARG A 19 -8.40 -9.74 -6.65
N ARG A 20 -9.53 -10.26 -7.10
CA ARG A 20 -10.80 -9.53 -7.18
C ARG A 20 -11.82 -10.15 -6.24
N VAL A 21 -12.42 -9.34 -5.37
CA VAL A 21 -13.38 -9.81 -4.35
C VAL A 21 -14.54 -8.83 -4.22
N GLY A 22 -15.77 -9.34 -4.16
CA GLY A 22 -16.97 -8.52 -4.01
C GLY A 22 -17.48 -7.91 -5.31
N VAL A 23 -18.52 -7.10 -5.20
CA VAL A 23 -19.17 -6.36 -6.29
C VAL A 23 -19.63 -5.02 -5.72
N GLY A 24 -19.45 -3.93 -6.46
CA GLY A 24 -19.82 -2.60 -6.01
C GLY A 24 -18.86 -1.52 -6.51
N PRO A 25 -18.79 -0.36 -5.81
CA PRO A 25 -17.82 0.68 -6.13
C PRO A 25 -16.38 0.15 -6.05
N PRO A 26 -15.51 0.51 -7.01
CA PRO A 26 -14.16 -0.04 -7.08
C PRO A 26 -13.23 0.56 -6.02
N LEU A 27 -12.54 -0.31 -5.29
CA LEU A 27 -11.57 0.00 -4.25
C LEU A 27 -10.26 -0.75 -4.53
N LEU A 28 -9.20 -0.01 -4.84
CA LEU A 28 -7.86 -0.57 -4.97
C LEU A 28 -7.24 -0.74 -3.59
N VAL A 29 -6.69 -1.92 -3.33
CA VAL A 29 -6.02 -2.27 -2.07
C VAL A 29 -4.53 -2.44 -2.35
N LEU A 30 -3.72 -1.60 -1.70
CA LEU A 30 -2.27 -1.52 -1.87
C LEU A 30 -1.57 -2.00 -0.60
N ASN A 31 -0.76 -3.06 -0.74
CA ASN A 31 -0.15 -3.74 0.40
C ASN A 31 1.06 -2.98 0.96
N GLY A 32 1.45 -3.36 2.19
CA GLY A 32 2.70 -2.94 2.80
C GLY A 32 3.93 -3.55 2.12
N PHE A 33 5.12 -3.16 2.60
CA PHE A 33 6.38 -3.65 2.06
C PHE A 33 6.46 -5.18 2.13
N ALA A 34 6.85 -5.81 1.02
CA ALA A 34 6.94 -7.26 0.85
C ALA A 34 5.65 -8.08 1.05
N ALA A 35 4.53 -7.45 1.40
CA ALA A 35 3.24 -8.10 1.56
C ALA A 35 2.54 -8.30 0.21
N THR A 36 1.81 -9.39 0.13
CA THR A 36 1.01 -9.82 -1.02
C THR A 36 -0.47 -9.63 -0.73
N SER A 37 -1.27 -9.71 -1.78
CA SER A 37 -2.72 -9.72 -1.70
C SER A 37 -3.25 -10.87 -0.83
N ALA A 38 -2.46 -11.94 -0.59
CA ALA A 38 -2.81 -13.07 0.28
C ALA A 38 -2.65 -12.80 1.78
N ASP A 39 -1.88 -11.78 2.17
CA ASP A 39 -1.51 -11.54 3.57
C ASP A 39 -2.59 -10.79 4.37
N TRP A 40 -3.65 -10.33 3.71
CA TRP A 40 -4.77 -9.69 4.39
C TRP A 40 -5.62 -10.70 5.15
N ASP A 41 -6.04 -10.32 6.37
CA ASP A 41 -7.01 -11.08 7.14
C ASP A 41 -8.30 -11.30 6.32
N PRO A 42 -8.74 -12.56 6.09
CA PRO A 42 -9.90 -12.83 5.26
C PRO A 42 -11.21 -12.23 5.80
N ALA A 43 -11.37 -12.14 7.12
CA ALA A 43 -12.58 -11.55 7.70
C ALA A 43 -12.64 -10.04 7.45
N PHE A 44 -11.50 -9.34 7.53
CA PHE A 44 -11.38 -7.96 7.13
C PHE A 44 -11.72 -7.75 5.65
N ILE A 45 -11.11 -8.53 4.75
CA ILE A 45 -11.37 -8.42 3.29
C ILE A 45 -12.83 -8.68 2.96
N HIS A 46 -13.43 -9.74 3.51
CA HIS A 46 -14.85 -10.01 3.31
C HIS A 46 -15.75 -8.90 3.87
N GLY A 47 -15.38 -8.33 5.01
CA GLY A 47 -16.09 -7.19 5.60
C GLY A 47 -16.12 -5.98 4.67
N VAL A 48 -14.96 -5.59 4.12
CA VAL A 48 -14.87 -4.45 3.19
C VAL A 48 -15.54 -4.78 1.84
N ALA A 49 -15.37 -5.99 1.33
CA ALA A 49 -15.94 -6.46 0.06
C ALA A 49 -17.47 -6.60 0.09
N SER A 50 -18.10 -6.61 1.27
CA SER A 50 -19.56 -6.68 1.41
C SER A 50 -20.30 -5.51 0.75
N SER A 51 -19.61 -4.40 0.50
CA SER A 51 -20.16 -3.17 -0.09
C SER A 51 -19.28 -2.57 -1.18
N ASN A 52 -18.15 -3.19 -1.51
CA ASN A 52 -17.18 -2.67 -2.47
C ASN A 52 -16.69 -3.80 -3.38
N GLU A 53 -16.25 -3.42 -4.57
CA GLU A 53 -15.46 -4.30 -5.40
C GLU A 53 -13.98 -4.06 -5.11
N LEU A 54 -13.31 -5.05 -4.53
CA LEU A 54 -11.91 -4.95 -4.16
C LEU A 54 -11.02 -5.46 -5.27
N ILE A 55 -10.00 -4.67 -5.60
CA ILE A 55 -8.86 -5.08 -6.42
C ILE A 55 -7.63 -5.05 -5.52
N LEU A 56 -7.20 -6.23 -5.05
CA LEU A 56 -6.01 -6.36 -4.21
C LEU A 56 -4.81 -6.64 -5.10
N LEU A 57 -3.92 -5.66 -5.26
CA LEU A 57 -2.74 -5.78 -6.13
C LEU A 57 -1.57 -6.40 -5.38
N ASP A 58 -0.79 -7.23 -6.07
CA ASP A 58 0.59 -7.52 -5.71
C ASP A 58 1.49 -6.48 -6.38
N HIS A 59 2.28 -5.72 -5.62
CA HIS A 59 3.22 -4.73 -6.18
C HIS A 59 4.24 -5.36 -7.13
N ARG A 60 4.87 -4.55 -8.00
CA ARG A 60 5.98 -4.98 -8.86
C ARG A 60 7.00 -5.83 -8.10
N GLY A 61 7.32 -7.00 -8.65
CA GLY A 61 8.30 -7.93 -8.08
C GLY A 61 7.90 -8.61 -6.76
N ILE A 62 6.66 -8.46 -6.32
CA ILE A 62 6.12 -9.07 -5.10
C ILE A 62 5.04 -10.10 -5.47
N GLY A 63 4.94 -11.18 -4.69
CA GLY A 63 3.91 -12.20 -4.87
C GLY A 63 3.96 -12.83 -6.26
N ASN A 64 2.86 -12.73 -6.99
CA ASN A 64 2.75 -13.28 -8.34
C ASN A 64 3.00 -12.24 -9.45
N SER A 65 3.37 -11.00 -9.07
CA SER A 65 3.79 -9.96 -10.00
C SER A 65 5.26 -10.11 -10.40
N THR A 66 5.59 -9.73 -11.64
CA THR A 66 6.97 -9.73 -12.13
C THR A 66 7.62 -8.36 -11.92
N ASP A 67 8.94 -8.29 -12.06
CA ASP A 67 9.70 -7.05 -12.26
C ASP A 67 10.49 -7.13 -13.58
N ASP A 68 11.15 -6.03 -13.95
CA ASP A 68 12.04 -5.96 -15.12
C ASP A 68 13.52 -5.96 -14.71
N GLY A 69 13.83 -6.35 -13.47
CA GLY A 69 15.17 -6.38 -12.89
C GLY A 69 15.82 -5.02 -12.66
N LYS A 70 15.14 -3.90 -12.96
CA LYS A 70 15.66 -2.55 -12.72
C LYS A 70 15.30 -2.06 -11.32
N PRO A 71 16.10 -1.15 -10.72
CA PRO A 71 15.69 -0.44 -9.51
C PRO A 71 14.42 0.36 -9.75
N PHE A 72 13.54 0.39 -8.76
CA PHE A 72 12.29 1.15 -8.78
C PHE A 72 12.03 1.78 -7.42
N ASP A 73 11.15 2.78 -7.37
CA ASP A 73 10.79 3.52 -6.17
C ASP A 73 9.26 3.59 -5.98
N ILE A 74 8.79 4.35 -4.99
CA ILE A 74 7.36 4.53 -4.72
C ILE A 74 6.63 5.20 -5.90
N THR A 75 7.31 6.06 -6.66
CA THR A 75 6.73 6.68 -7.87
C THR A 75 6.43 5.62 -8.91
N GLN A 76 7.38 4.73 -9.19
CA GLN A 76 7.14 3.65 -10.14
C GLN A 76 6.02 2.72 -9.69
N LEU A 77 5.92 2.41 -8.39
CA LEU A 77 4.82 1.60 -7.86
C LEU A 77 3.45 2.29 -8.01
N ALA A 78 3.41 3.63 -7.89
CA ALA A 78 2.19 4.40 -8.09
C ALA A 78 1.77 4.43 -9.57
N ASP A 79 2.72 4.57 -10.48
CA ASP A 79 2.47 4.51 -11.92
C ASP A 79 2.01 3.11 -12.35
N ASP A 80 2.63 2.05 -11.82
CA ASP A 80 2.19 0.67 -12.07
C ASP A 80 0.74 0.44 -11.62
N ALA A 81 0.36 0.98 -10.45
CA ALA A 81 -1.00 0.93 -9.95
C ALA A 81 -1.97 1.73 -10.83
N ALA A 82 -1.58 2.91 -11.32
CA ALA A 82 -2.40 3.70 -12.23
C ALA A 82 -2.61 3.00 -13.59
N HIS A 83 -1.55 2.39 -14.16
CA HIS A 83 -1.64 1.57 -15.37
C HIS A 83 -2.48 0.30 -15.15
N ALA A 84 -2.40 -0.30 -13.96
CA ALA A 84 -3.24 -1.44 -13.61
C ALA A 84 -4.73 -1.06 -13.58
N MET A 85 -5.08 0.10 -13.01
CA MET A 85 -6.46 0.62 -13.04
C MET A 85 -6.96 0.80 -14.47
N GLU A 86 -6.16 1.44 -15.33
CA GLU A 86 -6.50 1.65 -16.74
C GLU A 86 -6.71 0.34 -17.49
N THR A 87 -5.80 -0.62 -17.30
CA THR A 87 -5.86 -1.94 -17.96
C THR A 87 -7.09 -2.74 -17.53
N LEU A 88 -7.56 -2.54 -16.30
CA LEU A 88 -8.78 -3.14 -15.77
C LEU A 88 -10.06 -2.38 -16.17
N GLY A 89 -9.94 -1.24 -16.85
CA GLY A 89 -11.07 -0.42 -17.30
C GLY A 89 -11.63 0.51 -16.23
N PHE A 90 -10.84 0.86 -15.21
CA PHE A 90 -11.23 1.80 -14.16
C PHE A 90 -10.57 3.16 -14.36
N ASP A 91 -11.36 4.14 -14.78
CA ASP A 91 -10.89 5.52 -14.90
C ASP A 91 -10.62 6.16 -13.52
N ARG A 92 -11.43 5.79 -12.52
CA ARG A 92 -11.38 6.36 -11.17
C ARG A 92 -11.77 5.34 -10.10
N MET A 93 -10.97 5.21 -9.04
CA MET A 93 -11.22 4.28 -7.93
C MET A 93 -10.99 4.94 -6.58
N SER A 94 -11.57 4.36 -5.52
CA SER A 94 -11.12 4.65 -4.15
C SER A 94 -9.89 3.81 -3.84
N MET A 95 -9.08 4.24 -2.88
CA MET A 95 -7.80 3.61 -2.54
C MET A 95 -7.75 3.28 -1.04
N LEU A 96 -7.24 2.10 -0.71
CA LEU A 96 -6.86 1.70 0.64
C LEU A 96 -5.39 1.28 0.62
N GLY A 97 -4.55 2.06 1.29
CA GLY A 97 -3.11 1.81 1.39
C GLY A 97 -2.69 1.46 2.81
N TRP A 98 -1.98 0.35 2.98
CA TRP A 98 -1.40 -0.06 4.26
C TRP A 98 0.12 0.11 4.27
N SER A 99 0.67 0.80 5.27
CA SER A 99 2.12 1.03 5.41
C SER A 99 2.71 1.62 4.11
N MET A 100 3.68 0.95 3.48
CA MET A 100 4.22 1.35 2.16
C MET A 100 3.13 1.61 1.11
N GLY A 101 2.05 0.82 1.11
CA GLY A 101 0.92 1.02 0.21
C GLY A 101 0.21 2.36 0.42
N GLY A 102 0.30 2.93 1.63
CA GLY A 102 -0.14 4.29 1.93
C GLY A 102 0.71 5.35 1.23
N PHE A 103 2.03 5.17 1.15
CA PHE A 103 2.89 6.06 0.35
C PHE A 103 2.56 5.95 -1.14
N VAL A 104 2.39 4.73 -1.66
CA VAL A 104 1.99 4.51 -3.07
C VAL A 104 0.66 5.19 -3.38
N ALA A 105 -0.35 5.02 -2.51
CA ALA A 105 -1.67 5.61 -2.71
C ALA A 105 -1.65 7.14 -2.70
N GLN A 106 -0.84 7.75 -1.81
CA GLN A 106 -0.65 9.20 -1.76
C GLN A 106 0.06 9.72 -3.02
N THR A 107 1.14 9.05 -3.45
CA THR A 107 1.87 9.40 -4.67
C THR A 107 0.98 9.31 -5.91
N LEU A 108 0.17 8.25 -6.03
CA LEU A 108 -0.80 8.11 -7.12
C LEU A 108 -1.82 9.26 -7.10
N ALA A 109 -2.35 9.63 -5.94
CA ALA A 109 -3.29 10.75 -5.83
C ALA A 109 -2.67 12.10 -6.24
N LEU A 110 -1.37 12.30 -6.03
CA LEU A 110 -0.66 13.50 -6.43
C LEU A 110 -0.32 13.52 -7.93
N GLN A 111 0.09 12.38 -8.49
CA GLN A 111 0.50 12.26 -9.90
C GLN A 111 -0.69 12.14 -10.85
N HIS A 112 -1.75 11.45 -10.39
CA HIS A 112 -2.94 11.12 -11.16
C HIS A 112 -4.23 11.59 -10.45
N PRO A 113 -4.38 12.90 -10.15
CA PRO A 113 -5.44 13.40 -9.26
C PRO A 113 -6.87 13.14 -9.76
N GLY A 114 -7.07 12.98 -11.08
CA GLY A 114 -8.36 12.60 -11.65
C GLY A 114 -8.77 11.15 -11.41
N ARG A 115 -7.81 10.27 -11.07
CA ARG A 115 -8.02 8.82 -10.93
C ARG A 115 -8.37 8.39 -9.50
N VAL A 116 -8.26 9.26 -8.51
CA VAL A 116 -8.57 8.94 -7.11
C VAL A 116 -9.89 9.55 -6.65
N ASN A 117 -10.78 8.70 -6.11
CA ASN A 117 -12.06 9.12 -5.53
C ASN A 117 -11.97 9.45 -4.04
N LYS A 118 -11.45 8.51 -3.27
CA LYS A 118 -11.25 8.60 -1.81
C LYS A 118 -9.95 7.89 -1.46
N LEU A 119 -9.33 8.30 -0.38
CA LEU A 119 -8.07 7.75 0.10
C LEU A 119 -8.23 7.30 1.56
N VAL A 120 -7.96 6.02 1.83
CA VAL A 120 -7.93 5.41 3.17
C VAL A 120 -6.49 4.98 3.46
N LEU A 121 -5.91 5.52 4.53
CA LEU A 121 -4.51 5.35 4.88
C LEU A 121 -4.39 4.61 6.22
N LEU A 122 -3.81 3.42 6.22
CA LEU A 122 -3.68 2.54 7.38
C LEU A 122 -2.20 2.38 7.77
N SER A 123 -1.88 2.67 9.04
CA SER A 123 -0.51 2.48 9.59
C SER A 123 0.60 3.05 8.70
N THR A 124 0.39 4.26 8.20
CA THR A 124 1.27 5.00 7.31
C THR A 124 1.36 6.45 7.80
N ASP A 125 2.26 7.22 7.21
CA ASP A 125 2.46 8.64 7.47
C ASP A 125 2.51 9.42 6.14
N PRO A 126 2.57 10.76 6.14
CA PRO A 126 2.61 11.56 4.91
C PRO A 126 3.94 11.47 4.15
N GLY A 127 4.97 10.84 4.73
CA GLY A 127 6.33 10.83 4.20
C GLY A 127 7.00 12.21 4.29
N GLY A 128 8.24 12.29 3.79
CA GLY A 128 9.02 13.53 3.74
C GLY A 128 9.82 13.82 5.03
N ALA A 129 10.70 14.81 4.95
CA ALA A 129 11.65 15.14 6.01
C ALA A 129 10.97 15.62 7.32
N ASP A 130 9.73 16.10 7.22
CA ASP A 130 8.94 16.61 8.34
C ASP A 130 8.03 15.55 8.98
N ALA A 131 8.10 14.28 8.52
CA ALA A 131 7.32 13.21 9.10
C ALA A 131 7.82 12.88 10.52
N ASP A 132 7.03 13.28 11.52
CA ASP A 132 7.32 12.99 12.92
C ASP A 132 6.93 11.55 13.28
N LEU A 133 7.90 10.64 13.12
CA LEU A 133 7.72 9.21 13.40
C LEU A 133 7.86 8.86 14.90
N THR A 134 8.21 9.82 15.77
CA THR A 134 8.77 9.51 17.10
C THR A 134 8.24 10.34 18.27
N SER A 135 7.45 11.39 18.06
CA SER A 135 6.97 12.21 19.17
C SER A 135 5.96 11.47 20.07
N PRO A 136 6.13 11.51 21.41
CA PRO A 136 5.11 11.07 22.38
C PRO A 136 3.75 11.79 22.20
N SER A 137 3.78 12.98 21.58
CA SER A 137 2.57 13.75 21.25
C SER A 137 1.76 13.10 20.13
N GLY A 138 2.40 12.34 19.23
CA GLY A 138 1.74 11.54 18.21
C GLY A 138 1.00 10.34 18.81
N HIS A 139 1.57 9.67 19.82
CA HIS A 139 0.94 8.52 20.48
C HIS A 139 -0.30 8.89 21.30
N ASN A 140 -0.25 9.95 22.12
CA ASN A 140 -1.35 10.31 23.02
C ASN A 140 -2.51 11.05 22.32
N SER A 141 -2.27 11.65 21.15
CA SER A 141 -3.31 12.34 20.38
C SER A 141 -4.28 11.38 19.68
N CYS A 142 -3.87 10.15 19.39
CA CYS A 142 -4.67 9.16 18.64
C CYS A 142 -5.73 8.43 19.48
N ILE A 143 -5.66 8.49 20.81
CA ILE A 143 -6.50 7.69 21.72
C ILE A 143 -7.66 8.51 22.34
N HIS A 144 -7.79 9.80 21.98
CA HIS A 144 -8.81 10.67 22.59
C HIS A 144 -10.09 10.82 21.74
N PRO A 145 -11.28 10.40 22.23
CA PRO A 145 -12.51 10.28 21.42
C PRO A 145 -13.10 11.61 20.90
N ALA A 146 -12.57 12.76 21.31
CA ALA A 146 -13.13 14.09 20.99
C ALA A 146 -12.47 14.81 19.80
N ARG A 147 -11.50 14.23 19.09
CA ARG A 147 -10.70 14.95 18.07
C ARG A 147 -10.58 14.26 16.71
N LEU A 148 -11.56 13.44 16.33
CA LEU A 148 -11.60 12.69 15.06
C LEU A 148 -11.76 13.57 13.80
N ALA A 149 -12.18 14.84 13.94
CA ALA A 149 -12.54 15.69 12.80
C ALA A 149 -11.39 16.56 12.25
N SER A 150 -10.22 16.60 12.88
CA SER A 150 -9.14 17.46 12.43
C SER A 150 -7.77 16.79 12.56
N ARG A 151 -7.19 16.52 11.38
CA ARG A 151 -5.78 16.15 11.12
C ARG A 151 -5.51 14.63 11.12
N LEU A 152 -5.48 14.11 9.89
CA LEU A 152 -5.03 12.76 9.52
C LEU A 152 -3.49 12.74 9.46
N ALA A 153 -2.80 12.23 10.48
CA ALA A 153 -1.43 11.69 10.37
C ALA A 153 -0.98 11.08 11.71
N GLY A 154 -0.46 9.85 11.65
CA GLY A 154 0.52 9.36 12.64
C GLY A 154 0.11 8.14 13.46
N CYS A 155 0.54 6.94 13.03
CA CYS A 155 1.04 5.90 13.95
C CYS A 155 1.62 4.71 13.16
N CYS A 156 2.95 4.56 13.16
CA CYS A 156 3.67 3.49 12.45
C CYS A 156 4.53 2.59 13.37
N SER A 157 4.81 3.00 14.62
CA SER A 157 5.87 2.37 15.43
C SER A 157 5.56 0.97 15.98
N CYS A 158 4.29 0.62 16.21
CA CYS A 158 3.97 -0.62 16.95
C CYS A 158 3.98 -1.90 16.12
N PHE A 159 3.93 -1.86 14.79
CA PHE A 159 3.67 -3.07 13.99
C PHE A 159 4.93 -3.78 13.47
N PHE A 160 6.02 -3.05 13.21
CA PHE A 160 7.24 -3.62 12.59
C PHE A 160 7.93 -4.68 13.47
N LEU A 161 7.82 -4.58 14.79
CA LEU A 161 8.46 -5.50 15.74
C LEU A 161 7.69 -6.81 15.94
N ALA A 162 6.40 -6.86 15.60
CA ALA A 162 5.57 -8.03 15.89
C ALA A 162 5.72 -9.17 14.86
N MET A 163 6.20 -8.87 13.65
CA MET A 163 6.13 -9.82 12.52
C MET A 163 7.49 -10.36 12.04
N TRP A 164 8.63 -9.80 12.48
CA TRP A 164 9.97 -10.23 12.03
C TRP A 164 11.04 -10.19 13.14
N PRO A 165 11.28 -11.32 13.85
CA PRO A 165 12.20 -11.34 15.00
C PRO A 165 13.70 -11.16 14.67
N ASN A 166 14.12 -11.23 13.39
CA ASN A 166 15.52 -11.11 12.98
C ASN A 166 15.68 -10.09 11.84
N SER A 167 15.98 -8.85 12.21
CA SER A 167 15.95 -7.64 11.36
C SER A 167 17.22 -7.37 10.53
N SER A 168 18.27 -8.16 10.68
CA SER A 168 19.59 -7.85 10.09
C SER A 168 19.75 -8.27 8.62
N THR A 169 19.11 -9.36 8.17
CA THR A 169 19.18 -9.82 6.77
C THR A 169 18.16 -9.16 5.84
N ALA A 170 17.00 -8.75 6.38
CA ALA A 170 15.99 -8.02 5.61
C ALA A 170 16.50 -6.62 5.19
N ASN A 171 17.18 -5.91 6.10
CA ASN A 171 17.65 -4.53 5.87
C ASN A 171 18.71 -4.39 4.77
N SER A 172 19.58 -5.39 4.58
CA SER A 172 20.61 -5.33 3.54
C SER A 172 20.05 -5.50 2.13
N ALA A 173 18.93 -6.23 1.96
CA ALA A 173 18.27 -6.38 0.66
C ALA A 173 17.45 -5.12 0.27
N ILE A 174 17.00 -4.35 1.27
CA ILE A 174 16.11 -3.18 1.12
C ILE A 174 16.79 -1.99 0.40
N SER A 175 18.05 -1.68 0.73
CA SER A 175 18.76 -0.53 0.14
C SER A 175 19.09 -0.72 -1.34
N TRP A 176 19.39 -1.96 -1.77
CA TRP A 176 19.81 -2.24 -3.14
C TRP A 176 18.66 -2.22 -4.16
N ARG A 177 17.44 -2.60 -3.75
CA ARG A 177 16.31 -2.80 -4.68
C ARG A 177 15.41 -1.57 -4.85
N LEU A 178 15.32 -0.73 -3.81
CA LEU A 178 14.52 0.52 -3.83
C LEU A 178 15.32 1.78 -4.17
N GLY A 179 16.61 1.66 -4.53
CA GLY A 179 17.45 2.81 -4.85
C GLY A 179 17.69 3.80 -3.69
N VAL A 180 17.28 3.45 -2.47
CA VAL A 180 17.48 4.27 -1.27
C VAL A 180 18.93 4.16 -0.84
N ARG A 181 19.75 5.12 -1.28
CA ARG A 181 21.21 5.14 -1.05
C ARG A 181 21.63 5.44 0.39
N ASP A 182 20.72 5.89 1.26
CA ASP A 182 21.04 6.21 2.66
C ASP A 182 19.86 5.89 3.60
N TYR A 183 19.58 4.61 3.82
CA TYR A 183 18.82 4.20 5.00
C TYR A 183 19.79 4.12 6.19
N ARG A 184 19.84 5.18 7.02
CA ARG A 184 20.57 5.15 8.29
C ARG A 184 19.61 4.82 9.44
N PRO A 185 19.78 3.68 10.12
CA PRO A 185 19.00 3.38 11.31
C PRO A 185 19.39 4.35 12.43
N ILE A 186 18.41 5.12 12.92
CA ILE A 186 18.51 5.85 14.19
C ILE A 186 18.00 4.91 15.29
N TRP A 187 18.94 4.15 15.85
CA TRP A 187 18.89 3.67 17.23
C TRP A 187 20.06 4.29 17.98
#